data_AF-A0A933TXI0-F1
#
_entry.id   AF-A0A933TXI0-F1
#
_cell.length_a   1.000
_cell.length_b   1.000
_cell.length_c   1.000
_cell.angle_alpha   90.00
_cell.angle_beta   90.00
_cell.angle_gamma   90.00
#
_symmetry.space_group_name_H-M   'P 1'
#
loop_
_entity.id
_entity.type
_entity.pdbx_description
1 polymer ?
#
loop_
_entity_poly.entity_id
_entity_poly.type
_entity_poly.pdbx_seq_one_letter_code
_entity_poly.pdbx_strand_id
1 'polypeptide(L)'
;MHVRSEADEARFQVDATIRKNGTARTEAPPAAEPSPGDASPPGWAEHVAAIGQHLARLAEVRVDRARHAIAKQIAFVLGMLLAFLVLAVFCGYGAVLFARGLAGTLGALAGDRPWIGELGAGLALLLGTAALGRLAWVLRERRELARKLREYGHDEHE
;
A
#
# COMPACT_ATOMS: atom_id res chain seq x y z
N MET A 1 -41.30 3.87 -17.49
CA MET A 1 -40.05 3.40 -18.12
C MET A 1 -39.28 2.62 -17.07
N HIS A 2 -39.37 1.28 -17.08
CA HIS A 2 -38.72 0.42 -16.10
C HIS A 2 -37.32 0.06 -16.58
N VAL A 3 -36.29 0.56 -15.87
CA VAL A 3 -34.90 0.12 -16.04
C VAL A 3 -34.77 -1.21 -15.30
N ARG A 4 -34.80 -2.30 -16.06
CA ARG A 4 -34.52 -3.66 -15.57
C ARG A 4 -33.02 -3.74 -15.31
N SER A 5 -32.66 -4.01 -14.07
CA SER A 5 -31.29 -4.11 -13.56
C SER A 5 -30.56 -5.30 -14.18
N GLU A 6 -29.41 -5.06 -14.81
CA GLU A 6 -28.49 -6.07 -15.36
C GLU A 6 -28.03 -7.11 -14.30
N ALA A 7 -28.21 -6.81 -13.01
CA ALA A 7 -27.87 -7.72 -11.92
C ALA A 7 -28.79 -8.95 -11.81
N ASP A 8 -30.02 -8.90 -12.32
CA ASP A 8 -30.95 -10.03 -12.28
C ASP A 8 -30.68 -11.06 -13.39
N GLU A 9 -30.10 -10.63 -14.51
CA GLU A 9 -29.81 -11.52 -15.64
C GLU A 9 -28.63 -12.44 -15.35
N ALA A 10 -27.64 -11.95 -14.60
CA ALA A 10 -26.49 -12.73 -14.17
C ALA A 10 -26.85 -13.86 -13.17
N ARG A 11 -27.89 -13.66 -12.35
CA ARG A 11 -28.33 -14.69 -11.38
C ARG A 11 -29.08 -15.84 -12.05
N PHE A 12 -29.80 -15.57 -13.15
CA PHE A 12 -30.55 -16.60 -13.87
C PHE A 12 -29.66 -17.55 -14.68
N GLN A 13 -28.49 -17.11 -15.16
CA GLN A 13 -27.57 -17.98 -15.91
C GLN A 13 -26.81 -19.00 -15.02
N VAL A 14 -26.57 -18.67 -13.75
CA VAL A 14 -25.86 -19.57 -12.83
C VAL A 14 -26.73 -20.75 -12.37
N ASP A 15 -28.04 -20.54 -12.21
CA ASP A 15 -28.96 -21.64 -11.84
C ASP A 15 -29.25 -22.61 -13.00
N ALA A 16 -29.21 -22.14 -14.25
CA ALA A 16 -29.44 -23.00 -15.42
C ALA A 16 -28.28 -23.98 -15.69
N THR A 17 -27.07 -23.68 -15.23
CA THR A 17 -25.88 -24.52 -15.48
C THR A 17 -25.70 -25.64 -14.45
N ILE A 18 -26.27 -25.53 -13.25
CA ILE A 18 -26.14 -26.55 -12.20
C ILE A 18 -27.07 -27.77 -12.44
N ARG A 19 -28.17 -27.60 -13.19
CA ARG A 19 -29.18 -28.66 -13.38
C ARG A 19 -28.88 -29.65 -14.52
N LYS A 20 -27.84 -29.44 -15.34
CA LYS A 20 -27.53 -30.29 -16.50
C LYS A 20 -26.54 -31.44 -16.25
N ASN A 21 -25.97 -31.55 -15.05
CA ASN A 21 -25.02 -32.61 -14.69
C ASN A 21 -25.66 -33.79 -13.93
N GLY A 22 -26.97 -33.99 -14.10
CA GLY A 22 -27.69 -35.15 -13.57
C GLY A 22 -27.78 -36.27 -14.60
N THR A 23 -27.30 -37.46 -14.21
CA THR A 23 -27.68 -38.80 -14.70
C THR A 23 -27.25 -39.22 -16.11
N ALA A 24 -26.13 -39.94 -16.18
CA ALA A 24 -25.93 -41.06 -17.10
C ALA A 24 -24.95 -42.07 -16.46
N ARG A 25 -25.45 -42.91 -15.55
CA ARG A 25 -24.69 -44.05 -15.01
C ARG A 25 -25.03 -45.27 -15.86
N THR A 26 -24.15 -45.55 -16.82
CA THR A 26 -24.19 -46.75 -17.67
C THR A 26 -23.84 -47.98 -16.83
N GLU A 27 -24.74 -48.95 -16.75
CA GLU A 27 -24.43 -50.30 -16.26
C GLU A 27 -23.56 -51.04 -17.30
N ALA A 28 -22.49 -51.68 -16.84
CA ALA A 28 -21.68 -52.62 -17.62
C ALA A 28 -21.23 -53.81 -16.73
N PRO A 29 -21.03 -55.01 -17.31
CA PRO A 29 -21.24 -56.33 -16.70
C PRO A 29 -20.01 -56.90 -15.93
N PRO A 30 -20.13 -58.06 -15.24
CA PRO A 30 -19.27 -58.38 -14.09
C PRO A 30 -17.98 -59.14 -14.42
N ALA A 31 -17.01 -58.92 -13.51
CA ALA A 31 -15.91 -59.77 -13.05
C ALA A 31 -14.70 -60.06 -13.96
N ALA A 32 -13.56 -59.48 -13.57
CA ALA A 32 -12.28 -60.15 -13.52
C ALA A 32 -11.62 -59.82 -12.16
N GLU A 33 -11.21 -60.84 -11.42
CA GLU A 33 -10.62 -60.72 -10.07
C GLU A 33 -9.28 -59.97 -10.13
N PRO A 34 -9.04 -58.96 -9.26
CA PRO A 34 -7.74 -58.28 -9.20
C PRO A 34 -6.73 -59.07 -8.35
N SER A 35 -5.62 -59.43 -8.98
CA SER A 35 -4.38 -59.92 -8.34
C SER A 35 -3.87 -58.90 -7.31
N PRO A 36 -3.55 -59.32 -6.06
CA PRO A 36 -3.09 -58.41 -5.01
C PRO A 36 -1.58 -58.22 -5.15
N GLY A 37 -1.16 -57.24 -5.94
CA GLY A 37 0.26 -56.97 -6.10
C GLY A 37 0.61 -55.58 -6.61
N ASP A 38 -0.06 -55.10 -7.66
CA ASP A 38 0.32 -53.86 -8.31
C ASP A 38 -0.91 -53.10 -8.81
N ALA A 39 -1.46 -52.22 -7.97
CA ALA A 39 -2.54 -51.33 -8.40
C ALA A 39 -2.44 -49.99 -7.66
N SER A 40 -1.60 -49.08 -8.16
CA SER A 40 -2.03 -47.69 -8.12
C SER A 40 -3.40 -47.61 -8.81
N PRO A 41 -4.44 -47.02 -8.20
CA PRO A 41 -5.76 -46.99 -8.78
C PRO A 41 -5.71 -46.37 -10.19
N PRO A 42 -6.26 -47.03 -11.23
CA PRO A 42 -6.37 -46.41 -12.55
C PRO A 42 -7.16 -45.10 -12.39
N GLY A 43 -6.53 -43.98 -12.74
CA GLY A 43 -7.10 -42.63 -12.59
C GLY A 43 -6.53 -41.78 -11.45
N TRP A 44 -5.62 -42.30 -10.62
CA TRP A 44 -4.94 -41.47 -9.59
C TRP A 44 -4.04 -40.39 -10.21
N ALA A 45 -3.31 -40.73 -11.28
CA ALA A 45 -2.48 -39.77 -12.02
C ALA A 45 -3.33 -38.64 -12.64
N GLU A 46 -4.52 -38.97 -13.15
CA GLU A 46 -5.47 -38.00 -13.70
C GLU A 46 -6.08 -37.12 -12.61
N HIS A 47 -6.38 -37.69 -11.43
CA HIS A 47 -6.84 -36.92 -10.27
C HIS A 47 -5.78 -35.95 -9.76
N VAL A 48 -4.52 -36.38 -9.65
CA VAL A 48 -3.41 -35.51 -9.23
C VAL A 48 -3.15 -34.41 -10.27
N ALA A 49 -3.24 -34.72 -11.57
CA ALA A 49 -3.14 -33.73 -12.63
C ALA A 49 -4.30 -32.72 -12.59
N ALA A 50 -5.53 -33.17 -12.34
CA ALA A 50 -6.71 -32.29 -12.19
C ALA A 50 -6.61 -31.39 -10.95
N ILE A 51 -6.13 -31.94 -9.81
CA ILE A 51 -5.86 -31.16 -8.60
C ILE A 51 -4.75 -30.14 -8.86
N GLY A 52 -3.69 -30.52 -9.56
CA GLY A 52 -2.60 -29.62 -9.97
C GLY A 52 -3.09 -28.48 -10.86
N GLN A 53 -3.98 -28.76 -11.82
CA GLN A 53 -4.59 -27.73 -12.67
C GLN A 53 -5.52 -26.79 -11.88
N HIS A 54 -6.26 -27.30 -10.89
CA HIS A 54 -7.06 -26.46 -9.99
C HIS A 54 -6.19 -25.59 -9.07
N LEU A 55 -5.09 -26.13 -8.54
CA LEU A 55 -4.12 -25.36 -7.75
C LEU A 55 -3.39 -24.31 -8.59
N ALA A 56 -3.06 -24.63 -9.85
CA ALA A 56 -2.46 -23.67 -10.79
C ALA A 56 -3.43 -22.51 -11.08
N ARG A 57 -4.71 -22.79 -11.33
CA ARG A 57 -5.74 -21.73 -11.50
C ARG A 57 -5.93 -20.89 -10.25
N LEU A 58 -5.87 -21.49 -9.05
CA LEU A 58 -5.93 -20.76 -7.79
C LEU A 58 -4.67 -19.90 -7.56
N ALA A 59 -3.51 -20.38 -7.99
CA ALA A 59 -2.25 -19.65 -7.92
C ALA A 59 -2.24 -18.45 -8.86
N GLU A 60 -2.74 -18.58 -10.09
CA GLU A 60 -2.87 -17.47 -11.05
C GLU A 60 -3.73 -16.34 -10.49
N VAL A 61 -4.89 -16.65 -9.90
CA VAL A 61 -5.78 -15.65 -9.28
C VAL A 61 -5.11 -14.96 -8.08
N ARG A 62 -4.27 -15.67 -7.31
CA ARG A 62 -3.51 -15.10 -6.19
C ARG A 62 -2.38 -14.18 -6.70
N VAL A 63 -1.70 -14.56 -7.77
CA VAL A 63 -0.62 -13.77 -8.39
C VAL A 63 -1.16 -12.45 -8.92
N ASP A 64 -2.33 -12.44 -9.57
CA ASP A 64 -2.93 -11.22 -10.09
C ASP A 64 -3.40 -10.25 -9.00
N ARG A 65 -3.95 -10.78 -7.89
CA ARG A 65 -4.29 -9.96 -6.72
C ARG A 65 -3.05 -9.39 -6.04
N ALA A 66 -1.98 -10.17 -5.93
CA ALA A 66 -0.70 -9.70 -5.38
C ALA A 66 -0.07 -8.61 -6.26
N ARG A 67 -0.09 -8.78 -7.59
CA ARG A 67 0.39 -7.77 -8.55
C ARG A 67 -0.36 -6.45 -8.44
N HIS A 68 -1.69 -6.49 -8.31
CA HIS A 68 -2.49 -5.27 -8.12
C HIS A 68 -2.20 -4.57 -6.78
N ALA A 69 -2.04 -5.33 -5.69
CA ALA A 69 -1.67 -4.76 -4.39
C ALA A 69 -0.29 -4.08 -4.44
N ILE A 70 0.70 -4.75 -5.05
CA ILE A 70 2.06 -4.23 -5.21
C ILE A 70 2.07 -2.99 -6.12
N ALA A 71 1.37 -3.02 -7.26
CA ALA A 71 1.30 -1.88 -8.16
C ALA A 71 0.70 -0.64 -7.49
N LYS A 72 -0.36 -0.82 -6.68
CA LYS A 72 -0.97 0.27 -5.90
C LYS A 72 0.01 0.83 -4.86
N GLN A 73 0.75 -0.04 -4.19
CA GLN A 73 1.71 0.37 -3.17
C GLN A 73 2.90 1.11 -3.79
N ILE A 74 3.42 0.64 -4.94
CA ILE A 74 4.47 1.33 -5.70
C ILE A 74 3.97 2.70 -6.17
N ALA A 75 2.77 2.78 -6.74
CA ALA A 75 2.19 4.05 -7.20
C ALA A 75 2.00 5.03 -6.04
N PHE A 76 1.58 4.56 -4.87
CA PHE A 76 1.47 5.39 -3.67
C PHE A 76 2.84 5.91 -3.20
N VAL A 77 3.84 5.04 -3.11
CA VAL A 77 5.20 5.43 -2.69
C VAL A 77 5.81 6.41 -3.69
N LEU A 78 5.67 6.15 -5.00
CA LEU A 78 6.16 7.04 -6.05
C LEU A 78 5.44 8.39 -6.02
N GLY A 79 4.12 8.40 -5.85
CA GLY A 79 3.34 9.62 -5.70
C GLY A 79 3.74 10.42 -4.46
N MET A 80 3.97 9.75 -3.33
CA MET A 80 4.45 10.37 -2.10
C MET A 80 5.84 10.98 -2.27
N LEU A 81 6.77 10.27 -2.93
CA LEU A 81 8.10 10.77 -3.24
C LEU A 81 8.04 12.00 -4.14
N LEU A 82 7.22 11.97 -5.19
CA LEU A 82 7.03 13.11 -6.08
C LEU A 82 6.42 14.30 -5.35
N ALA A 83 5.39 14.08 -4.54
CA ALA A 83 4.77 15.13 -3.74
C ALA A 83 5.77 15.75 -2.75
N PHE A 84 6.59 14.92 -2.11
CA PHE A 84 7.66 15.39 -1.22
C PHE A 84 8.72 16.19 -1.97
N LEU A 85 9.11 15.76 -3.17
CA LEU A 85 10.06 16.49 -4.01
C LEU A 85 9.52 17.86 -4.41
N VAL A 86 8.27 17.93 -4.88
CA VAL A 86 7.60 19.19 -5.25
C VAL A 86 7.51 20.12 -4.03
N LEU A 87 7.11 19.58 -2.88
CA LEU A 87 7.04 20.34 -1.64
C LEU A 87 8.42 20.87 -1.21
N ALA A 88 9.47 20.04 -1.30
CA ALA A 88 10.83 20.43 -0.96
C ALA A 88 11.34 21.56 -1.87
N VAL A 89 11.13 21.45 -3.18
CA VAL A 89 11.50 22.50 -4.14
C VAL A 89 10.71 23.78 -3.87
N PHE A 90 9.40 23.67 -3.65
CA PHE A 90 8.54 24.82 -3.34
C PHE A 90 8.98 25.52 -2.05
N CYS A 91 9.25 24.78 -0.98
CA CYS A 91 9.75 25.31 0.28
C CYS A 91 11.14 25.95 0.12
N GLY A 92 12.04 25.32 -0.64
CA GLY A 92 13.37 25.88 -0.92
C GLY A 92 13.29 27.19 -1.69
N TYR A 93 12.48 27.24 -2.76
CA TYR A 93 12.28 28.45 -3.55
C TYR A 93 11.60 29.55 -2.75
N GLY A 94 10.58 29.19 -1.97
CA GLY A 94 9.90 30.09 -1.04
C GLY A 94 10.85 30.69 -0.01
N ALA A 95 11.76 29.88 0.56
CA ALA A 95 12.76 30.35 1.50
C ALA A 95 13.73 31.36 0.86
N VAL A 96 14.17 31.12 -0.38
CA VAL A 96 15.04 32.07 -1.11
C VAL A 96 14.30 33.38 -1.43
N LEU A 97 13.05 33.31 -1.91
CA LEU A 97 12.25 34.51 -2.16
C LEU A 97 11.98 35.29 -0.88
N PHE A 98 11.66 34.60 0.21
CA PHE A 98 11.45 35.19 1.51
C PHE A 98 12.72 35.86 2.04
N ALA A 99 13.88 35.21 1.91
CA ALA A 99 15.17 35.78 2.26
C ALA A 99 15.49 37.04 1.43
N ARG A 100 15.18 37.04 0.12
CA ARG A 100 15.33 38.22 -0.74
C ARG A 100 14.39 39.36 -0.33
N GLY A 101 13.13 39.06 -0.01
CA GLY A 101 12.18 40.05 0.49
C GLY A 101 12.61 40.65 1.84
N LEU A 102 13.12 39.81 2.74
CA LEU A 102 13.71 40.25 4.00
C LEU A 102 14.96 41.09 3.80
N ALA A 103 15.85 40.70 2.87
CA ALA A 103 17.05 41.46 2.57
C ALA A 103 16.71 42.85 2.01
N GLY A 104 15.69 42.95 1.15
CA GLY A 104 15.22 44.25 0.63
C GLY A 104 14.61 45.15 1.71
N THR A 105 13.76 44.60 2.57
CA THR A 105 13.13 45.35 3.67
C THR A 105 14.15 45.78 4.73
N LEU A 106 15.07 44.90 5.12
CA LEU A 106 16.16 45.22 6.05
C LEU A 106 17.18 46.19 5.43
N GLY A 107 17.48 46.05 4.13
CA GLY A 107 18.35 46.96 3.40
C GLY A 107 17.78 48.39 3.33
N ALA A 108 16.48 48.53 3.08
CA ALA A 108 15.79 49.82 3.11
C ALA A 108 15.81 50.45 4.51
N LEU A 109 15.61 49.65 5.56
CA LEU A 109 15.68 50.11 6.96
C LEU A 109 17.11 50.50 7.39
N ALA A 110 18.14 49.87 6.80
CA ALA A 110 19.55 50.09 7.13
C ALA A 110 20.23 51.17 6.25
N GLY A 111 19.46 51.95 5.48
CA GLY A 111 19.97 53.05 4.67
C GLY A 111 20.63 52.59 3.36
N ASP A 112 19.94 51.73 2.60
CA ASP A 112 20.35 51.23 1.27
C ASP A 112 21.67 50.44 1.25
N ARG A 113 22.01 49.77 2.34
CA ARG A 113 23.18 48.89 2.41
C ARG A 113 22.78 47.44 2.12
N PRO A 114 22.99 46.92 0.89
CA PRO A 114 22.48 45.60 0.48
C PRO A 114 23.11 44.44 1.26
N TRP A 115 24.36 44.57 1.71
CA TRP A 115 25.07 43.53 2.45
C TRP A 115 24.50 43.27 3.86
N ILE A 116 23.88 44.26 4.50
CA ILE A 116 23.23 44.09 5.82
C ILE A 116 21.99 43.22 5.69
N GLY A 117 21.23 43.40 4.60
CA GLY A 117 20.05 42.60 4.30
C GLY A 117 20.37 41.13 4.07
N GLU A 118 21.45 40.84 3.33
CA GLU A 118 21.89 39.46 3.07
C GLU A 118 22.37 38.75 4.34
N LEU A 119 23.13 39.44 5.20
CA LEU A 119 23.56 38.89 6.49
C LEU A 119 22.39 38.65 7.44
N GLY A 120 21.44 39.59 7.51
CA GLY A 120 20.23 39.45 8.33
C GLY A 120 19.36 38.29 7.86
N ALA A 121 19.15 38.15 6.55
CA ALA A 121 18.39 37.05 5.97
C ALA A 121 19.08 35.70 6.19
N GLY A 122 20.41 35.63 6.00
CA GLY A 122 21.20 34.43 6.26
C GLY A 122 21.15 34.01 7.73
N LEU A 123 21.27 34.97 8.66
CA LEU A 123 21.18 34.72 10.09
C LEU A 123 19.76 34.26 10.49
N ALA A 124 18.71 34.89 9.94
CA ALA A 124 17.33 34.49 10.18
C ALA A 124 17.04 33.07 9.69
N LEU A 125 17.58 32.69 8.53
CA LEU A 125 17.49 31.32 8.00
C LEU A 125 18.20 30.30 8.90
N LEU A 126 19.42 30.60 9.33
CA LEU A 126 20.18 29.73 10.24
C LEU A 126 19.48 29.58 11.59
N LEU A 127 19.03 30.67 12.20
CA LEU A 127 18.35 30.64 13.48
C LEU A 127 16.97 29.98 13.37
N GLY A 128 16.22 30.26 12.30
CA GLY A 128 14.92 29.66 12.04
C GLY A 128 15.00 28.15 11.85
N THR A 129 15.94 27.67 11.04
CA THR A 129 16.16 26.22 10.84
C THR A 129 16.65 25.54 12.12
N ALA A 130 17.56 26.16 12.87
CA ALA A 130 18.00 25.63 14.16
C ALA A 130 16.87 25.57 15.19
N ALA A 131 16.01 26.58 15.25
CA ALA A 131 14.85 26.62 16.15
C ALA A 131 13.82 25.54 15.79
N LEU A 132 13.52 25.35 14.49
CA LEU A 132 12.64 24.28 14.03
C LEU A 132 13.21 22.89 14.35
N GLY A 133 14.51 22.68 14.13
CA GLY A 133 15.19 21.44 14.50
C GLY A 133 15.11 21.15 16.00
N ARG A 134 15.34 22.17 16.84
CA ARG A 134 15.21 22.05 18.29
C ARG A 134 13.78 21.74 18.71
N LEU A 135 12.78 22.39 18.12
CA LEU A 135 11.37 22.13 18.42
C LEU A 135 10.99 20.69 18.06
N ALA A 136 11.39 20.22 16.88
CA ALA A 136 11.16 18.85 16.44
C ALA A 136 11.80 17.82 17.39
N TRP A 137 13.02 18.10 17.87
CA TRP A 137 13.70 17.26 18.86
C TRP A 137 12.92 17.16 20.18
N VAL A 138 12.51 18.31 20.74
CA VAL A 138 11.76 18.33 22.01
C VAL A 138 10.41 17.61 21.88
N LEU A 139 9.71 17.79 20.76
CA LEU A 139 8.45 17.07 20.51
C LEU A 139 8.66 15.56 20.41
N ARG A 140 9.80 15.12 19.87
CA ARG A 140 10.18 13.71 19.81
C ARG A 140 10.46 13.15 21.20
N GLU A 141 11.29 13.83 21.99
CA GLU A 141 11.59 13.40 23.37
C GLU A 141 10.31 13.29 24.22
N ARG A 142 9.39 14.26 24.08
CA ARG A 142 8.10 14.21 24.80
C ARG A 142 7.27 12.98 24.44
N ARG A 143 7.29 12.55 23.17
CA ARG A 143 6.59 11.34 22.73
C ARG A 143 7.25 10.07 23.28
N GLU A 144 8.58 10.03 23.29
CA GLU A 144 9.33 8.89 23.83
C GLU A 144 9.13 8.77 25.35
N LEU A 145 9.13 9.88 26.08
CA LEU A 145 8.81 9.92 27.52
C LEU A 145 7.36 9.50 27.80
N ALA A 146 6.39 9.99 27.02
CA ALA A 146 4.99 9.61 27.16
C ALA A 146 4.72 8.13 26.83
N ARG A 147 5.60 7.49 26.05
CA ARG A 147 5.56 6.05 25.80
C ARG A 147 6.12 5.28 27.00
N LYS A 148 7.29 5.68 27.51
CA LYS A 148 7.92 5.05 28.69
C LYS A 148 7.06 5.18 29.95
N LEU A 149 6.42 6.32 30.19
CA LEU A 149 5.51 6.51 31.32
C LEU A 149 4.31 5.55 31.27
N ARG A 150 3.81 5.20 30.08
CA ARG A 150 2.72 4.22 29.94
C ARG A 150 3.18 2.79 30.17
N GLU A 151 4.41 2.48 29.79
CA GLU A 151 5.03 1.16 29.99
C GLU A 151 5.26 0.93 31.50
N TYR A 152 5.92 1.87 32.18
CA TYR A 152 6.14 1.77 33.63
C TYR A 152 4.86 1.87 34.47
N GLY A 153 3.84 2.63 34.03
CA GLY A 153 2.56 2.70 34.73
C GLY A 153 1.71 1.43 34.62
N HIS A 154 2.04 0.51 33.70
CA HIS A 154 1.36 -0.78 33.60
C HIS A 154 1.98 -1.82 34.56
N ASP A 155 3.29 -1.74 34.79
CA ASP A 155 4.04 -2.68 35.64
C ASP A 155 3.82 -2.47 37.15
N GLU A 156 3.35 -1.30 37.60
CA GLU A 156 3.07 -1.03 39.03
C GLU A 156 1.71 -1.57 39.53
N HIS A 157 0.90 -2.16 38.64
CA HIS A 157 -0.45 -2.63 38.96
C HIS A 157 -0.66 -4.15 38.82
N GLU A 158 0.39 -4.92 38.56
CA GLU A 158 0.41 -6.40 38.67
C GLU A 158 1.18 -6.86 39.92
#